data_AF-A0A533SK58-F1
#
_entry.id   AF-A0A533SK58-F1
#
_cell.length_a   1.000
_cell.length_b   1.000
_cell.length_c   1.000
_cell.angle_alpha   90.00
_cell.angle_beta   90.00
_cell.angle_gamma   90.00
#
_symmetry.space_group_name_H-M   'P 1'
#
loop_
_entity.id
_entity.type
_entity.pdbx_description
1 polymer ?
#
loop_
_entity_poly.entity_id
_entity_poly.type
_entity_poly.pdbx_seq_one_letter_code
_entity_poly.pdbx_strand_id
1 'polypeptide(L)' 'MRKTTYLYILKEILPIFFIGLLTLTVILLMDKILKLIELIVTRGVSLSNILKLLLFISPSFLIFTIPMAFLLG' A
#
# COMPACT_ATOMS: atom_id res chain seq x y z
N MET A 1 -31.18 -7.12 -16.60
CA MET A 1 -30.24 -7.46 -15.50
C MET A 1 -30.20 -6.26 -14.55
N ARG A 2 -30.56 -6.43 -13.27
CA ARG A 2 -30.88 -5.31 -12.36
C ARG A 2 -29.60 -4.67 -11.81
N LYS A 3 -29.50 -3.33 -11.84
CA LYS A 3 -28.35 -2.53 -11.33
C LYS A 3 -27.95 -2.87 -9.89
N THR A 4 -28.88 -3.38 -9.09
CA THR A 4 -28.67 -3.76 -7.69
C THR A 4 -27.65 -4.89 -7.50
N THR A 5 -27.59 -5.86 -8.41
CA THR A 5 -26.68 -7.01 -8.28
C THR A 5 -25.22 -6.61 -8.45
N TYR A 6 -24.92 -5.73 -9.42
CA TYR A 6 -23.56 -5.22 -9.62
C TYR A 6 -23.04 -4.41 -8.42
N LEU A 7 -23.90 -3.58 -7.83
CA LEU A 7 -23.54 -2.79 -6.65
C LEU A 7 -23.29 -3.68 -5.41
N TYR A 8 -24.03 -4.77 -5.29
CA TYR A 8 -23.84 -5.73 -4.20
C TYR A 8 -22.49 -6.46 -4.33
N ILE A 9 -22.18 -6.98 -5.52
CA ILE A 9 -20.90 -7.66 -5.80
C ILE A 9 -19.72 -6.70 -5.58
N LEU A 10 -19.82 -5.46 -6.07
CA LEU A 10 -18.80 -4.43 -5.81
C LEU A 10 -18.61 -4.20 -4.31
N LYS A 11 -19.70 -4.08 -3.54
CA LYS A 11 -19.64 -3.87 -2.09
C LYS A 11 -19.01 -5.05 -1.34
N GLU A 12 -19.08 -6.26 -1.89
CA GLU A 12 -18.52 -7.46 -1.29
C GLU A 12 -17.03 -7.64 -1.62
N ILE A 13 -16.61 -7.25 -2.83
CA ILE A 13 -15.19 -7.28 -3.26
C ILE A 13 -14.39 -6.13 -2.62
N LEU A 14 -14.98 -4.93 -2.48
CA LEU A 14 -14.28 -3.76 -1.94
C LEU A 14 -13.56 -4.02 -0.60
N PRO A 15 -14.19 -4.61 0.43
CA PRO A 15 -13.56 -4.87 1.72
C PRO A 15 -12.31 -5.73 1.59
N ILE A 16 -12.38 -6.82 0.82
CA ILE A 16 -11.27 -7.76 0.63
C ILE A 16 -10.15 -7.10 -0.17
N PHE A 17 -10.50 -6.33 -1.21
CA PHE A 17 -9.56 -5.52 -1.96
C PHE A 17 -8.80 -4.52 -1.08
N PHE A 18 -9.49 -3.77 -0.21
CA PHE A 18 -8.84 -2.79 0.67
C PHE A 18 -7.93 -3.44 1.72
N ILE A 19 -8.34 -4.57 2.28
CA ILE A 19 -7.49 -5.35 3.20
C ILE A 19 -6.24 -5.84 2.46
N GLY A 20 -6.41 -6.46 1.28
CA GLY A 20 -5.30 -6.93 0.46
C GLY A 20 -4.35 -5.79 0.05
N LEU A 21 -4.89 -4.64 -0.35
CA LEU A 21 -4.11 -3.46 -0.72
C LEU A 21 -3.26 -2.95 0.46
N LEU A 22 -3.86 -2.82 1.65
CA LEU A 22 -3.15 -2.39 2.86
C LEU A 22 -2.07 -3.39 3.26
N THR A 23 -2.39 -4.68 3.29
CA THR A 23 -1.42 -5.72 3.68
C THR A 23 -0.25 -5.78 2.69
N LEU A 24 -0.53 -5.78 1.38
CA LEU A 24 0.53 -5.82 0.36
C LEU A 24 1.40 -4.56 0.36
N THR A 25 0.81 -3.36 0.53
CA THR A 25 1.59 -2.12 0.61
C THR A 25 2.52 -2.11 1.82
N VAL A 26 2.05 -2.55 2.99
CA VAL A 26 2.89 -2.67 4.20
C VAL A 26 4.01 -3.67 3.98
N ILE A 27 3.72 -4.85 3.43
CA ILE A 27 4.73 -5.88 3.16
C ILE A 27 5.82 -5.36 2.21
N LEU A 28 5.44 -4.69 1.11
CA LEU A 28 6.42 -4.14 0.16
C LEU A 28 7.24 -2.99 0.76
N LEU A 29 6.66 -2.19 1.65
CA LEU A 29 7.39 -1.14 2.35
C LEU A 29 8.41 -1.70 3.35
N MET A 30 8.22 -2.92 3.86
CA MET A 30 9.21 -3.56 4.76
C MET A 30 10.57 -3.74 4.08
N ASP A 31 10.62 -3.97 2.77
CA ASP A 31 11.87 -4.03 2.00
C ASP A 31 12.72 -2.75 2.14
N LYS A 32 12.07 -1.59 2.35
CA LYS A 32 12.74 -0.30 2.47
C LYS A 32 13.12 0.09 3.90
N ILE A 33 12.68 -0.66 4.92
CA ILE A 33 12.93 -0.33 6.33
C ILE A 33 14.42 -0.25 6.63
N LEU A 34 15.21 -1.24 6.17
CA LEU A 34 16.66 -1.25 6.42
C LEU A 34 17.35 0.00 5.83
N LYS A 35 16.96 0.38 4.62
CA LYS A 35 17.50 1.57 3.94
C LYS A 35 17.09 2.88 4.61
N LEU A 36 15.86 2.94 5.14
CA LEU A 36 15.38 4.08 5.92
C LEU A 36 16.14 4.20 7.25
N ILE A 37 16.43 3.09 7.92
CA ILE A 37 17.24 3.06 9.16
C ILE A 37 18.67 3.55 8.86
N GLU A 38 19.28 3.09 7.77
CA GLU A 38 20.61 3.56 7.35
C GLU A 38 20.62 5.07 7.09
N LEU A 39 19.56 5.63 6.50
CA LEU A 39 19.44 7.08 6.30
C LEU A 39 19.35 7.86 7.63
N ILE A 40 18.75 7.27 8.67
CA ILE A 40 18.71 7.87 10.02
C ILE A 40 20.12 7.88 10.62
N VAL A 41 20.73 6.70 10.67
CA VAL A 41 21.96 6.46 11.44
C VAL A 41 23.16 7.13 10.77
N THR A 42 23.30 6.99 9.45
CA THR A 42 24.49 7.42 8.72
C THR A 42 24.43 8.89 8.32
N ARG A 43 23.22 9.42 8.05
CA ARG A 43 23.04 10.78 7.51
C ARG A 43 22.33 11.74 8.47
N GLY A 44 21.95 11.29 9.66
CA GLY A 44 21.30 12.13 10.68
C GLY A 44 19.97 12.75 10.23
N VAL A 45 19.28 12.12 9.27
CA VAL A 45 18.06 12.67 8.67
C VAL A 45 16.92 12.66 9.70
N SER A 46 16.21 13.77 9.85
CA SER A 46 15.08 13.87 10.78
C SER A 46 13.96 12.87 10.45
N LEU A 47 13.32 12.33 11.49
CA LEU A 47 12.20 11.39 11.35
C LEU A 47 11.06 11.95 10.48
N SER A 48 10.84 13.26 10.52
CA SER A 48 9.88 13.97 9.67
C SER A 48 10.16 13.84 8.18
N ASN A 49 11.43 13.89 7.77
CA ASN A 49 11.83 13.74 6.37
C ASN A 49 11.66 12.29 5.90
N ILE A 50 11.78 11.33 6.82
CA ILE A 50 11.58 9.90 6.55
C ILE A 50 10.11 9.58 6.35
N LEU A 51 9.23 10.14 7.18
CA LEU A 51 7.78 10.04 6.97
C LEU A 51 7.37 10.64 5.62
N LYS A 52 7.96 11.78 5.22
CA LYS A 52 7.75 12.34 3.87
C LYS A 52 8.26 11.41 2.77
N LEU A 53 9.44 10.81 2.93
CA LEU A 53 9.97 9.82 2.00
C LEU A 53 9.07 8.60 1.86
N LEU A 54 8.59 8.06 2.99
CA LEU A 54 7.62 6.96 3.01
C LEU A 54 6.32 7.32 2.27
N LEU A 55 5.82 8.53 2.48
CA LEU A 55 4.64 9.06 1.77
C LEU A 55 4.88 9.27 0.27
N PHE A 56 6.08 9.66 -0.14
CA PHE A 56 6.40 9.85 -1.56
C PHE A 56 6.70 8.54 -2.30
N ILE A 57 7.18 7.52 -1.59
CA ILE A 57 7.47 6.22 -2.20
C ILE A 57 6.23 5.31 -2.23
N SER A 58 5.30 5.44 -1.27
CA SER A 58 4.06 4.66 -1.22
C SER A 58 3.23 4.63 -2.52
N PRO A 59 3.07 5.72 -3.31
CA PRO A 59 2.23 5.72 -4.50
C PRO A 59 2.82 4.85 -5.61
N SER A 60 4.15 4.71 -5.67
CA SER A 60 4.81 3.86 -6.66
C SER A 60 4.50 2.37 -6.44
N PHE A 61 4.29 1.96 -5.19
CA PHE A 61 3.89 0.59 -4.86
C PHE A 61 2.44 0.29 -5.23
N LEU A 62 1.56 1.31 -5.21
CA LEU A 62 0.15 1.15 -5.59
C LEU A 62 -0.04 0.64 -7.02
N ILE A 63 0.90 0.92 -7.92
CA ILE A 63 0.90 0.42 -9.30
C ILE A 63 0.90 -1.12 -9.31
N PHE A 64 1.60 -1.75 -8.38
CA PHE A 64 1.68 -3.21 -8.25
C PHE A 64 0.63 -3.76 -7.28
N THR A 65 0.37 -3.08 -6.17
CA THR A 65 -0.55 -3.61 -5.16
C THR A 65 -2.01 -3.53 -5.57
N ILE A 66 -2.41 -2.59 -6.43
CA ILE A 66 -3.78 -2.54 -6.97
C ILE A 66 -4.13 -3.82 -7.75
N PRO A 67 -3.39 -4.22 -8.81
CA PRO A 67 -3.71 -5.45 -9.53
C PRO A 67 -3.54 -6.70 -8.65
N MET A 68 -2.54 -6.74 -7.75
CA MET A 68 -2.35 -7.89 -6.86
C MET A 68 -3.47 -8.02 -5.82
N ALA A 69 -3.94 -6.92 -5.23
CA ALA A 69 -5.06 -6.91 -4.29
C ALA A 69 -6.38 -7.25 -4.97
N PHE A 70 -6.54 -6.84 -6.24
CA PHE A 70 -7.70 -7.22 -7.05
C PHE A 70 -7.71 -8.72 -7.40
N LEU A 71 -6.55 -9.35 -7.58
CA LEU A 71 -6.47 -10.80 -7.80
C LEU A 71 -6.70 -11.63 -6.52
N LEU A 72 -6.50 -11.02 -5.35
CA LEU A 72 -6.70 -11.65 -4.05
C LEU A 72 -8.18 -11.70 -3.60
N GLY A 73 -9.02 -10.78 -4.09
CA GLY A 73 -10.45 -10.69 -3.76
C GLY A 73 -11.35 -11.04 -4.93
#